data_AF-A0A7C1PMD3-F1
#
_entry.id   AF-A0A7C1PMD3-F1
#
_cell.length_a   1.000
_cell.length_b   1.000
_cell.length_c   1.000
_cell.angle_alpha   90.00
_cell.angle_beta   90.00
_cell.angle_gamma   90.00
#
_symmetry.space_group_name_H-M   'P 1'
#
loop_
_entity.id
_entity.type
_entity.pdbx_description
1 polymer ?
#
loop_
_entity_poly.entity_id
_entity_poly.type
_entity_poly.pdbx_seq_one_letter_code
_entity_poly.pdbx_strand_id
1 'polypeptide(L)'
;MLRRFAMSVWFLLPGLCLLAQPAPPLRELTWENFDPWHQFIKPQPGECRFWQVHWQTDVHNARLQAAKEGKPLLILSGHRGSPLGNCRWSVSAARDPAVWNEEFTRLVKERCIAVTVPDAGTVRKRQDAVGTFFRNANVGSTALTSNFCMDVVTASGKHLGRIAFNTPGVALGMLKKALQTFDSLPEADKRGPADLLQDNQRVDDGLPKAPAGTLILRVYLRQLGRNSDGTIRYTQPSDYTEKTPERNRKLCREPFDDTMWVLAEEGKALIANATAQGQQLPVPESLQLRLFRYHLNPRVGFTEGPCFAKATTKDGRLTVSVEYTDSEEIRLRVEGQAKLQLGDDLTYEPVILGKLVYSRSQAAFTRFDLVALGKVTGHIQHGGGGYRPGAQPLGIAFELVAKPRPTDRLPPGGAGDAAYLKPK
;
A
#
# COMPACT_ATOMS: atom_id res chain seq x y z
N MET A 1 17.34 56.48 -33.05
CA MET A 1 17.21 55.31 -32.16
C MET A 1 15.75 54.87 -32.12
N LEU A 2 15.36 53.88 -32.93
CA LEU A 2 14.00 53.30 -32.90
C LEU A 2 14.10 51.84 -32.44
N ARG A 3 13.48 51.51 -31.31
CA ARG A 3 13.34 50.15 -30.80
C ARG A 3 12.11 49.50 -31.44
N ARG A 4 12.30 48.38 -32.15
CA ARG A 4 11.24 47.52 -32.69
C ARG A 4 10.75 46.55 -31.62
N PHE A 5 9.47 46.59 -31.29
CA PHE A 5 8.75 45.56 -30.53
C PHE A 5 8.33 44.46 -31.50
N ALA A 6 8.77 43.22 -31.26
CA ALA A 6 8.29 42.04 -31.96
C ALA A 6 7.09 41.46 -31.19
N MET A 7 5.90 41.50 -31.81
CA MET A 7 4.69 40.86 -31.33
C MET A 7 4.70 39.39 -31.75
N SER A 8 4.87 38.48 -30.80
CA SER A 8 4.74 37.03 -31.03
C SER A 8 3.26 36.66 -31.03
N VAL A 9 2.71 36.38 -32.22
CA VAL A 9 1.35 35.84 -32.40
C VAL A 9 1.38 34.35 -32.08
N TRP A 10 0.75 33.97 -30.96
CA TRP A 10 0.49 32.57 -30.62
C TRP A 10 -0.76 32.09 -31.38
N PHE A 11 -0.56 31.21 -32.36
CA PHE A 11 -1.66 30.48 -32.99
C PHE A 11 -2.17 29.40 -32.03
N LEU A 12 -3.38 29.58 -31.50
CA LEU A 12 -4.14 28.54 -30.82
C LEU A 12 -4.61 27.51 -31.85
N LEU A 13 -3.90 26.38 -31.96
CA LEU A 13 -4.39 25.21 -32.68
C LEU A 13 -5.62 24.64 -31.93
N PRO A 14 -6.77 24.44 -32.60
CA PRO A 14 -7.91 23.77 -31.99
C PRO A 14 -7.50 22.34 -31.63
N GLY A 15 -7.62 22.01 -30.33
CA GLY A 15 -7.27 20.70 -29.81
C GLY A 15 -8.11 19.61 -30.47
N LEU A 16 -7.49 18.83 -31.35
CA LEU A 16 -8.02 17.53 -31.75
C LEU A 16 -8.16 16.69 -30.48
N CYS A 17 -9.39 16.48 -30.01
CA CYS A 17 -9.72 15.36 -29.13
C CYS A 17 -9.45 14.08 -29.92
N LEU A 18 -8.23 13.56 -29.84
CA LEU A 18 -7.92 12.18 -30.20
C LEU A 18 -8.81 11.29 -29.32
N LEU A 19 -9.87 10.76 -29.91
CA LEU A 19 -10.67 9.71 -29.30
C LEU A 19 -9.71 8.54 -29.04
N ALA A 20 -9.37 8.33 -27.77
CA ALA A 20 -8.50 7.24 -27.36
C ALA A 20 -9.13 5.93 -27.86
N GLN A 21 -8.44 5.22 -28.75
CA GLN A 21 -8.86 3.88 -29.14
C GLN A 21 -8.95 3.01 -27.87
N PRO A 22 -9.98 2.17 -27.74
CA PRO A 22 -10.10 1.28 -26.59
C PRO A 22 -8.86 0.39 -26.51
N ALA A 23 -8.26 0.28 -25.32
CA ALA A 23 -7.09 -0.55 -25.12
C ALA A 23 -7.38 -2.01 -25.55
N PRO A 24 -6.41 -2.71 -26.17
CA PRO A 24 -6.60 -4.08 -26.58
C PRO A 24 -6.93 -4.96 -25.36
N PRO A 25 -7.73 -6.03 -25.54
CA PRO A 25 -8.13 -6.88 -24.43
C PRO A 25 -6.91 -7.61 -23.85
N LEU A 26 -6.80 -7.58 -22.52
CA LEU A 26 -5.70 -8.20 -21.79
C LEU A 26 -5.93 -9.71 -21.65
N ARG A 27 -4.94 -10.54 -21.98
CA ARG A 27 -5.02 -12.01 -21.90
C ARG A 27 -3.85 -12.62 -21.14
N GLU A 28 -2.65 -12.27 -21.60
CA GLU A 28 -1.37 -12.74 -21.07
C GLU A 28 -0.46 -11.54 -20.82
N LEU A 29 0.53 -11.70 -19.95
CA LEU A 29 1.53 -10.68 -19.67
C LEU A 29 2.65 -10.79 -20.71
N THR A 30 2.77 -9.77 -21.55
CA THR A 30 3.82 -9.61 -22.55
C THR A 30 4.48 -8.25 -22.41
N TRP A 31 5.54 -8.01 -23.17
CA TRP A 31 6.26 -6.74 -23.13
C TRP A 31 5.46 -5.59 -23.76
N GLU A 32 4.68 -5.90 -24.79
CA GLU A 32 3.82 -4.95 -25.51
C GLU A 32 2.67 -4.44 -24.63
N ASN A 33 2.20 -5.27 -23.69
CA ASN A 33 1.10 -4.93 -22.79
C ASN A 33 1.51 -4.78 -21.32
N PHE A 34 2.81 -4.67 -21.03
CA PHE A 34 3.33 -4.48 -19.68
C PHE A 34 2.72 -3.27 -18.96
N ASP A 35 2.77 -2.08 -19.58
CA ASP A 35 2.27 -0.84 -18.96
C ASP A 35 0.73 -0.88 -18.77
N PRO A 36 -0.07 -1.36 -19.76
CA PRO A 36 -1.47 -1.68 -19.54
C PRO A 36 -1.74 -2.59 -18.34
N TRP A 37 -0.97 -3.67 -18.16
CA TRP A 37 -1.14 -4.57 -17.01
C TRP A 37 -0.79 -3.90 -15.68
N HIS A 38 0.35 -3.20 -15.64
CA HIS A 38 0.79 -2.47 -14.46
C HIS A 38 -0.29 -1.50 -14.00
N GLN A 39 -0.88 -0.74 -14.92
CA GLN A 39 -1.96 0.19 -14.63
C GLN A 39 -3.29 -0.51 -14.30
N PHE A 40 -3.61 -1.64 -14.94
CA PHE A 40 -4.86 -2.38 -14.72
C PHE A 40 -4.95 -2.98 -13.32
N ILE A 41 -3.83 -3.44 -12.76
CA ILE A 41 -3.76 -4.04 -11.42
C ILE A 41 -3.90 -2.97 -10.32
N LYS A 42 -3.37 -1.76 -10.55
CA LYS A 42 -3.44 -0.62 -9.62
C LYS A 42 -4.87 -0.13 -9.38
N PRO A 43 -5.11 0.67 -8.32
CA PRO A 43 -6.41 1.29 -8.09
C PRO A 43 -6.91 2.09 -9.28
N GLN A 44 -8.19 1.95 -9.57
CA GLN A 44 -8.91 2.75 -10.55
C GLN A 44 -9.60 3.93 -9.86
N PRO A 45 -10.01 4.96 -10.63
CA PRO A 45 -10.78 6.08 -10.08
C PRO A 45 -12.00 5.58 -9.28
N GLY A 46 -12.09 6.01 -8.03
CA GLY A 46 -13.19 5.65 -7.12
C GLY A 46 -12.93 4.44 -6.22
N GLU A 47 -11.90 3.64 -6.50
CA GLU A 47 -11.44 2.55 -5.63
C GLU A 47 -10.48 3.04 -4.54
N CYS A 48 -10.28 2.23 -3.50
CA CYS A 48 -9.28 2.40 -2.45
C CYS A 48 -9.26 3.81 -1.84
N ARG A 49 -10.43 4.41 -1.64
CA ARG A 49 -10.57 5.79 -1.15
C ARG A 49 -9.88 6.01 0.20
N PHE A 50 -9.77 4.96 0.99
CA PHE A 50 -8.92 4.88 2.18
C PHE A 50 -7.46 5.36 1.95
N TRP A 51 -6.85 5.02 0.82
CA TRP A 51 -5.48 5.43 0.47
C TRP A 51 -5.36 6.89 0.04
N GLN A 52 -6.49 7.57 -0.21
CA GLN A 52 -6.52 8.99 -0.59
C GLN A 52 -6.44 9.92 0.63
N VAL A 53 -6.54 9.37 1.84
CA VAL A 53 -6.38 10.10 3.10
C VAL A 53 -4.89 10.33 3.37
N HIS A 54 -4.54 11.55 3.79
CA HIS A 54 -3.19 11.90 4.20
C HIS A 54 -2.92 11.39 5.62
N TRP A 55 -2.59 10.11 5.72
CA TRP A 55 -2.28 9.47 6.99
C TRP A 55 -0.92 9.93 7.53
N GLN A 56 -0.88 10.24 8.82
CA GLN A 56 0.35 10.44 9.59
C GLN A 56 0.68 9.21 10.42
N THR A 57 1.96 9.00 10.69
CA THR A 57 2.46 7.92 11.58
C THR A 57 3.02 8.47 12.89
N ASP A 58 3.17 9.79 13.00
CA ASP A 58 3.68 10.47 14.19
C ASP A 58 2.52 11.11 14.94
N VAL A 59 2.10 10.45 16.03
CA VAL A 59 0.99 10.92 16.87
C VAL A 59 1.27 12.30 17.45
N HIS A 60 2.50 12.58 17.85
CA HIS A 60 2.85 13.85 18.46
C HIS A 60 2.69 14.98 17.44
N ASN A 61 3.32 14.87 16.28
CA ASN A 61 3.20 15.87 15.22
C ASN A 61 1.76 16.05 14.73
N ALA A 62 0.99 14.95 14.65
CA ALA A 62 -0.42 15.02 14.30
C ALA A 62 -1.24 15.82 15.33
N ARG A 63 -0.97 15.65 16.63
CA ARG A 63 -1.61 16.44 17.70
C ARG A 63 -1.29 17.92 17.57
N LEU A 64 -0.04 18.26 17.26
CA LEU A 64 0.35 19.66 17.06
C LEU A 64 -0.38 20.29 15.87
N GLN A 65 -0.46 19.55 14.77
CA GLN A 65 -1.20 19.99 13.60
C GLN A 65 -2.69 20.14 13.88
N ALA A 66 -3.29 19.17 14.58
CA ALA A 66 -4.69 19.21 15.00
C ALA A 66 -5.00 20.44 15.87
N ALA A 67 -4.14 20.73 16.85
CA ALA A 67 -4.24 21.92 17.71
C ALA A 67 -4.13 23.22 16.90
N LYS A 68 -3.16 23.30 15.99
CA LYS A 68 -2.93 24.47 15.14
C LYS A 68 -4.12 24.74 14.23
N GLU A 69 -4.62 23.70 13.56
CA GLU A 69 -5.72 23.79 12.59
C GLU A 69 -7.11 23.82 13.24
N GLY A 70 -7.22 23.54 14.54
CA GLY A 70 -8.51 23.42 15.21
C GLY A 70 -9.33 22.26 14.64
N LYS A 71 -8.70 21.11 14.40
CA LYS A 71 -9.33 19.88 13.89
C LYS A 71 -9.19 18.73 14.87
N PRO A 72 -10.15 17.79 14.95
CA PRO A 72 -9.95 16.54 15.68
C PRO A 72 -8.96 15.63 14.96
N LEU A 73 -8.44 14.67 15.72
CA LEU A 73 -7.69 13.53 15.22
C LEU A 73 -8.67 12.41 14.90
N LEU A 74 -8.49 11.76 13.73
CA LEU A 74 -9.05 10.44 13.46
C LEU A 74 -7.90 9.43 13.55
N ILE A 75 -7.89 8.63 14.61
CA ILE A 75 -6.82 7.67 14.90
C ILE A 75 -7.30 6.27 14.56
N LEU A 76 -6.70 5.67 13.53
CA LEU A 76 -6.88 4.27 13.18
C LEU A 76 -5.75 3.46 13.82
N SER A 77 -6.07 2.63 14.82
CA SER A 77 -5.08 1.82 15.52
C SER A 77 -5.23 0.34 15.21
N GLY A 78 -4.13 -0.33 14.87
CA GLY A 78 -4.06 -1.77 14.67
C GLY A 78 -3.57 -2.55 15.88
N HIS A 79 -3.46 -3.86 15.68
CA HIS A 79 -2.84 -4.81 16.59
C HIS A 79 -1.73 -5.55 15.84
N ARG A 80 -0.47 -5.34 16.23
CA ARG A 80 0.72 -5.99 15.63
C ARG A 80 0.90 -5.74 14.13
N GLY A 81 0.53 -4.57 13.62
CA GLY A 81 0.77 -4.24 12.21
C GLY A 81 0.08 -2.95 11.79
N SER A 82 0.67 -2.23 10.84
CA SER A 82 0.08 -0.98 10.37
C SER A 82 -1.26 -1.21 9.68
N PRO A 83 -2.32 -0.47 10.06
CA PRO A 83 -3.56 -0.43 9.30
C PRO A 83 -3.39 0.00 7.83
N LEU A 84 -2.25 0.61 7.46
CA LEU A 84 -1.91 0.99 6.09
C LEU A 84 -1.10 -0.08 5.33
N GLY A 85 -0.70 -1.17 5.98
CA GLY A 85 0.07 -2.25 5.37
C GLY A 85 -0.62 -3.61 5.51
N ASN A 86 0.17 -4.68 5.55
CA ASN A 86 -0.31 -6.06 5.58
C ASN A 86 -0.74 -6.52 6.99
N CYS A 87 -1.77 -5.90 7.55
CA CYS A 87 -2.37 -6.35 8.81
C CYS A 87 -3.68 -7.13 8.53
N ARG A 88 -4.15 -7.92 9.51
CA ARG A 88 -5.22 -8.96 9.45
C ARG A 88 -6.42 -8.64 8.55
N TRP A 89 -7.16 -9.68 8.15
CA TRP A 89 -8.53 -9.58 7.58
C TRP A 89 -9.41 -8.51 8.21
N SER A 90 -9.35 -8.39 9.54
CA SER A 90 -10.18 -7.43 10.23
C SER A 90 -9.80 -5.99 9.78
N VAL A 91 -8.54 -5.68 9.39
CA VAL A 91 -8.09 -4.36 8.88
C VAL A 91 -8.66 -4.11 7.52
N SER A 92 -8.72 -5.17 6.71
CA SER A 92 -9.31 -5.12 5.39
C SER A 92 -10.78 -4.74 5.52
N ALA A 93 -11.48 -5.18 6.59
CA ALA A 93 -12.79 -4.64 6.93
C ALA A 93 -12.73 -3.14 7.32
N ALA A 94 -11.67 -2.68 7.99
CA ALA A 94 -11.44 -1.24 8.17
C ALA A 94 -11.08 -0.50 6.86
N ARG A 95 -10.93 -1.19 5.73
CA ARG A 95 -10.80 -0.62 4.38
C ARG A 95 -12.04 -0.90 3.51
N ASP A 96 -13.14 -1.35 4.11
CA ASP A 96 -14.37 -1.65 3.38
C ASP A 96 -14.79 -0.45 2.51
N PRO A 97 -14.87 -0.61 1.18
CA PRO A 97 -15.25 0.47 0.27
C PRO A 97 -16.62 1.08 0.59
N ALA A 98 -17.51 0.33 1.23
CA ALA A 98 -18.79 0.85 1.66
C ALA A 98 -18.66 1.83 2.85
N VAL A 99 -17.71 1.61 3.76
CA VAL A 99 -17.35 2.57 4.82
C VAL A 99 -16.61 3.76 4.21
N TRP A 100 -15.56 3.50 3.44
CA TRP A 100 -14.74 4.52 2.77
C TRP A 100 -15.39 5.01 1.48
N ASN A 101 -16.68 5.32 1.53
CA ASN A 101 -17.35 5.98 0.41
C ASN A 101 -16.84 7.43 0.24
N GLU A 102 -17.38 8.11 -0.77
CA GLU A 102 -16.98 9.48 -1.10
C GLU A 102 -17.18 10.46 0.05
N GLU A 103 -18.34 10.42 0.71
CA GLU A 103 -18.67 11.36 1.77
C GLU A 103 -17.80 11.13 3.01
N PHE A 104 -17.63 9.89 3.44
CA PHE A 104 -16.78 9.55 4.59
C PHE A 104 -15.35 10.00 4.35
N THR A 105 -14.78 9.65 3.20
CA THR A 105 -13.41 10.02 2.81
C THR A 105 -13.25 11.54 2.74
N ARG A 106 -14.22 12.25 2.15
CA ARG A 106 -14.20 13.71 2.07
C ARG A 106 -14.18 14.34 3.47
N LEU A 107 -15.07 13.91 4.36
CA LEU A 107 -15.13 14.41 5.74
C LEU A 107 -13.81 14.19 6.48
N VAL A 108 -13.20 13.00 6.36
CA VAL A 108 -11.89 12.74 6.98
C VAL A 108 -10.81 13.69 6.44
N LYS A 109 -10.73 13.87 5.12
CA LYS A 109 -9.71 14.74 4.49
C LYS A 109 -9.87 16.21 4.86
N GLU A 110 -11.10 16.70 4.93
CA GLU A 110 -11.38 18.11 5.16
C GLU A 110 -11.40 18.49 6.64
N ARG A 111 -11.90 17.57 7.49
CA ARG A 111 -12.25 17.89 8.88
C ARG A 111 -11.39 17.21 9.93
N CYS A 112 -10.54 16.26 9.58
CA CYS A 112 -9.70 15.54 10.54
C CYS A 112 -8.21 15.64 10.20
N ILE A 113 -7.38 15.46 11.23
CA ILE A 113 -5.98 15.02 11.06
C ILE A 113 -5.96 13.49 11.22
N ALA A 114 -5.71 12.77 10.13
CA ALA A 114 -5.75 11.32 10.13
C ALA A 114 -4.40 10.72 10.58
N VAL A 115 -4.46 9.80 11.54
CA VAL A 115 -3.28 9.15 12.12
C VAL A 115 -3.47 7.65 12.08
N THR A 116 -2.42 6.92 11.71
CA THR A 116 -2.37 5.46 11.82
C THR A 116 -1.40 5.06 12.92
N VAL A 117 -1.75 4.04 13.70
CA VAL A 117 -0.88 3.46 14.73
C VAL A 117 -0.83 1.95 14.57
N PRO A 118 0.34 1.36 14.28
CA PRO A 118 0.45 -0.09 14.01
C PRO A 118 0.10 -1.00 15.19
N ASP A 119 0.38 -0.58 16.41
CA ASP A 119 0.09 -1.38 17.60
C ASP A 119 -0.30 -0.48 18.76
N ALA A 120 -1.61 -0.30 18.94
CA ALA A 120 -2.16 0.45 20.06
C ALA A 120 -1.74 -0.15 21.42
N GLY A 121 -1.56 -1.47 21.51
CA GLY A 121 -1.16 -2.13 22.75
C GLY A 121 0.25 -1.73 23.17
N THR A 122 1.19 -1.73 22.23
CA THR A 122 2.56 -1.29 22.46
C THR A 122 2.62 0.22 22.73
N VAL A 123 1.89 1.04 21.96
CA VAL A 123 1.85 2.50 22.17
C VAL A 123 1.29 2.87 23.54
N ARG A 124 0.22 2.21 24.00
CA ARG A 124 -0.36 2.42 25.33
C ARG A 124 0.58 2.07 26.49
N LYS A 125 1.60 1.23 26.26
CA LYS A 125 2.61 0.86 27.28
C LYS A 125 3.79 1.82 27.36
N ARG A 126 3.95 2.73 26.39
CA ARG A 126 5.00 3.76 26.42
C ARG A 126 4.84 4.65 27.67
N GLN A 127 5.96 5.06 28.25
CA GLN A 127 5.97 5.93 29.43
C GLN A 127 6.08 7.42 29.09
N ASP A 128 6.09 7.75 27.80
CA ASP A 128 6.18 9.12 27.29
C ASP A 128 4.81 9.80 27.14
N ALA A 129 4.80 11.06 26.67
CA ALA A 129 3.58 11.81 26.41
C ALA A 129 2.61 11.14 25.42
N VAL A 130 3.11 10.35 24.46
CA VAL A 130 2.26 9.63 23.50
C VAL A 130 1.52 8.49 24.18
N GLY A 131 2.22 7.67 24.99
CA GLY A 131 1.58 6.61 25.76
C GLY A 131 0.57 7.14 26.76
N THR A 132 0.89 8.24 27.45
CA THR A 132 -0.03 8.93 28.36
C THR A 132 -1.26 9.44 27.63
N PHE A 133 -1.10 10.08 26.47
CA PHE A 133 -2.22 10.51 25.63
C PHE A 133 -3.15 9.33 25.26
N PHE A 134 -2.59 8.21 24.78
CA PHE A 134 -3.39 7.03 24.42
C PHE A 134 -4.19 6.46 25.60
N ARG A 135 -3.55 6.37 26.78
CA ARG A 135 -4.22 5.89 27.99
C ARG A 135 -5.37 6.82 28.42
N ASN A 136 -5.09 8.12 28.55
CA ASN A 136 -6.06 9.12 29.01
C ASN A 136 -7.22 9.29 28.03
N ALA A 137 -6.93 9.32 26.73
CA ALA A 137 -7.94 9.44 25.67
C ALA A 137 -8.69 8.14 25.37
N ASN A 138 -8.35 7.04 26.06
CA ASN A 138 -8.91 5.71 25.83
C ASN A 138 -8.83 5.21 24.37
N VAL A 139 -7.84 5.70 23.60
CA VAL A 139 -7.60 5.32 22.20
C VAL A 139 -7.04 3.91 22.14
N GLY A 140 -7.53 3.08 21.23
CA GLY A 140 -6.95 1.73 21.07
C GLY A 140 -7.39 0.69 22.09
N SER A 141 -8.28 1.04 23.03
CA SER A 141 -8.63 0.13 24.13
C SER A 141 -9.27 -1.18 23.70
N THR A 142 -10.03 -1.17 22.59
CA THR A 142 -10.61 -2.40 22.00
C THR A 142 -9.73 -3.04 20.94
N ALA A 143 -8.61 -2.40 20.57
CA ALA A 143 -7.66 -2.95 19.61
C ALA A 143 -6.72 -4.01 20.24
N LEU A 144 -6.89 -4.32 21.53
CA LEU A 144 -6.04 -5.25 22.28
C LEU A 144 -6.33 -6.73 21.98
N THR A 145 -7.48 -7.05 21.39
CA THR A 145 -7.97 -8.43 21.23
C THR A 145 -8.20 -8.83 19.78
N SER A 146 -7.32 -8.40 18.85
CA SER A 146 -7.32 -8.71 17.39
C SER A 146 -8.20 -7.85 16.46
N ASN A 147 -8.68 -6.71 16.95
CA ASN A 147 -9.43 -5.73 16.16
C ASN A 147 -8.63 -4.43 15.97
N PHE A 148 -9.02 -3.61 15.01
CA PHE A 148 -8.65 -2.18 14.95
C PHE A 148 -9.67 -1.40 15.74
N CYS A 149 -9.32 -0.16 16.01
CA CYS A 149 -10.30 0.86 16.35
C CYS A 149 -10.06 2.09 15.47
N MET A 150 -11.16 2.80 15.20
CA MET A 150 -11.12 4.16 14.70
C MET A 150 -11.69 5.04 15.80
N ASP A 151 -10.84 5.83 16.43
CA ASP A 151 -11.23 6.77 17.49
C ASP A 151 -11.14 8.21 16.95
N VAL A 152 -12.11 9.03 17.31
CA VAL A 152 -12.09 10.48 17.06
C VAL A 152 -11.84 11.19 18.38
N VAL A 153 -10.78 11.98 18.46
CA VAL A 153 -10.34 12.63 19.70
C VAL A 153 -9.85 14.06 19.43
N THR A 154 -9.88 14.94 20.43
CA THR A 154 -9.24 16.27 20.33
C THR A 154 -7.71 16.16 20.43
N ALA A 155 -7.00 17.24 20.09
CA ALA A 155 -5.54 17.30 20.27
C ALA A 155 -5.09 17.08 21.73
N SER A 156 -5.93 17.47 22.70
CA SER A 156 -5.73 17.27 24.13
C SER A 156 -6.11 15.86 24.63
N GLY A 157 -6.81 15.06 23.81
CA GLY A 157 -7.18 13.69 24.15
C GLY A 157 -8.59 13.52 24.72
N LYS A 158 -9.47 14.50 24.55
CA LYS A 158 -10.90 14.32 24.84
C LYS A 158 -11.49 13.38 23.79
N HIS A 159 -12.05 12.24 24.22
CA HIS A 159 -12.66 11.26 23.33
C HIS A 159 -14.03 11.74 22.85
N LEU A 160 -14.26 11.73 21.54
CA LEU A 160 -15.46 12.27 20.90
C LEU A 160 -16.35 11.17 20.34
N GLY A 161 -15.76 10.01 20.04
CA GLY A 161 -16.49 8.85 19.56
C GLY A 161 -15.56 7.76 19.03
N ARG A 162 -16.08 6.54 19.00
CA ARG A 162 -15.46 5.39 18.33
C ARG A 162 -16.29 5.04 17.11
N ILE A 163 -15.66 4.93 15.95
CA ILE A 163 -16.31 4.65 14.68
C ILE A 163 -16.33 3.14 14.45
N ALA A 164 -17.53 2.58 14.26
CA ALA A 164 -17.69 1.20 13.85
C ALA A 164 -17.14 1.02 12.42
N PHE A 165 -16.27 0.04 12.23
CA PHE A 165 -15.56 -0.16 10.94
C PHE A 165 -16.22 -1.17 10.01
N ASN A 166 -17.29 -1.85 10.44
CA ASN A 166 -17.90 -2.97 9.70
C ASN A 166 -19.36 -2.71 9.30
N THR A 167 -19.87 -1.50 9.52
CA THR A 167 -21.27 -1.14 9.28
C THR A 167 -21.33 0.24 8.61
N PRO A 168 -21.29 0.32 7.27
CA PRO A 168 -21.13 1.56 6.50
C PRO A 168 -21.98 2.75 6.94
N GLY A 169 -23.31 2.57 7.03
CA GLY A 169 -24.22 3.66 7.43
C GLY A 169 -24.00 4.12 8.88
N VAL A 170 -23.65 3.19 9.76
CA VAL A 170 -23.34 3.49 11.17
C VAL A 170 -22.00 4.22 11.28
N ALA A 171 -20.98 3.81 10.52
CA ALA A 171 -19.67 4.44 10.51
C ALA A 171 -19.76 5.93 10.16
N LEU A 172 -20.44 6.27 9.07
CA LEU A 172 -20.64 7.64 8.63
C LEU A 172 -21.45 8.46 9.63
N GLY A 173 -22.54 7.91 10.17
CA GLY A 173 -23.33 8.57 11.20
C GLY A 173 -22.53 8.85 12.48
N MET A 174 -21.70 7.90 12.91
CA MET A 174 -20.81 8.07 14.06
C MET A 174 -19.74 9.14 13.81
N LEU A 175 -19.16 9.19 12.59
CA LEU A 175 -18.19 10.23 12.24
C LEU A 175 -18.84 11.61 12.28
N LYS A 176 -20.00 11.78 11.64
CA LYS A 176 -20.76 13.04 11.65
C LYS A 176 -21.09 13.47 13.08
N LYS A 177 -21.53 12.55 13.93
CA LYS A 177 -21.81 12.84 15.35
C LYS A 177 -20.55 13.29 16.09
N ALA A 178 -19.42 12.60 15.91
CA ALA A 178 -18.16 13.00 16.54
C ALA A 178 -17.70 14.40 16.09
N LEU A 179 -17.87 14.73 14.81
CA LEU A 179 -17.55 16.05 14.27
C LEU A 179 -18.50 17.15 14.80
N GLN A 180 -19.80 16.86 14.93
CA GLN A 180 -20.75 17.78 15.56
C GLN A 180 -20.41 18.03 17.04
N THR A 181 -20.04 16.97 17.78
CA THR A 181 -19.55 17.09 19.15
C THR A 181 -18.29 17.95 19.20
N PHE A 182 -17.37 17.80 18.25
CA PHE A 182 -16.18 18.64 18.17
C PHE A 182 -16.54 20.11 17.92
N ASP A 183 -17.44 20.38 16.98
CA ASP A 183 -17.83 21.74 16.61
C ASP A 183 -18.45 22.53 17.77
N SER A 184 -19.17 21.84 18.66
CA SER A 184 -19.80 22.43 19.85
C SER A 184 -18.84 22.65 21.03
N LEU A 185 -17.58 22.19 20.94
CA LEU A 185 -16.59 22.45 21.99
C LEU A 185 -16.14 23.91 22.00
N PRO A 186 -15.79 24.45 23.19
CA PRO A 186 -15.05 25.70 23.29
C PRO A 186 -13.74 25.65 22.50
N GLU A 187 -13.29 26.78 21.95
CA GLU A 187 -12.03 26.84 21.17
C GLU A 187 -10.80 26.34 21.96
N ALA A 188 -10.77 26.59 23.27
CA ALA A 188 -9.72 26.06 24.15
C ALA A 188 -9.68 24.52 24.17
N ASP A 189 -10.84 23.86 24.13
CA ASP A 189 -10.94 22.39 24.11
C ASP A 189 -10.52 21.81 22.75
N LYS A 190 -10.85 22.53 21.65
CA LYS A 190 -10.50 22.11 20.28
C LYS A 190 -8.99 22.15 20.06
N ARG A 191 -8.34 23.22 20.52
CA ARG A 191 -6.90 23.44 20.36
C ARG A 191 -6.08 22.70 21.42
N GLY A 192 -6.65 22.48 22.59
CA GLY A 192 -5.93 21.94 23.74
C GLY A 192 -4.97 22.97 24.36
N PRO A 193 -4.24 22.59 25.42
CA PRO A 193 -3.42 23.54 26.15
C PRO A 193 -2.15 23.89 25.35
N ALA A 194 -1.65 25.13 25.53
CA ALA A 194 -0.50 25.65 24.78
C ALA A 194 0.80 24.86 25.04
N ASP A 195 0.88 24.18 26.18
CA ASP A 195 2.02 23.35 26.60
C ASP A 195 1.96 21.90 26.08
N LEU A 196 0.99 21.56 25.21
CA LEU A 196 0.95 20.30 24.44
C LEU A 196 2.31 19.94 23.78
N LEU A 197 3.15 20.96 23.60
CA LEU A 197 4.42 21.02 22.88
C LEU A 197 5.68 20.73 23.70
N GLN A 198 5.60 20.52 25.02
CA GLN A 198 6.81 20.50 25.86
C GLN A 198 7.57 19.16 25.89
N ASP A 199 6.93 18.05 25.48
CA ASP A 199 7.58 16.73 25.43
C ASP A 199 7.67 16.19 24.00
N ASN A 200 8.80 16.47 23.35
CA ASN A 200 9.10 16.08 21.97
C ASN A 200 10.03 14.87 21.88
N GLN A 201 10.23 14.12 22.98
CA GLN A 201 11.10 12.96 22.90
C GLN A 201 10.43 11.84 22.09
N ARG A 202 10.83 11.75 20.82
CA ARG A 202 10.42 10.66 19.94
C ARG A 202 11.05 9.36 20.44
N VAL A 203 10.29 8.59 21.20
CA VAL A 203 10.71 7.24 21.60
C VAL A 203 10.57 6.30 20.41
N ASP A 204 11.60 5.48 20.19
CA ASP A 204 11.59 4.41 19.21
C ASP A 204 10.35 3.51 19.42
N ASP A 205 9.60 3.25 18.35
CA ASP A 205 8.42 2.39 18.40
C ASP A 205 8.78 0.90 18.35
N GLY A 206 10.07 0.58 18.13
CA GLY A 206 10.58 -0.78 18.03
C GLY A 206 10.16 -1.48 16.75
N LEU A 207 9.49 -0.78 15.82
CA LEU A 207 9.14 -1.35 14.53
C LEU A 207 10.39 -1.48 13.66
N PRO A 208 10.48 -2.54 12.83
CA PRO A 208 11.54 -2.65 11.85
C PRO A 208 11.63 -1.38 10.99
N LYS A 209 12.82 -0.80 10.87
CA LYS A 209 13.06 0.37 10.03
C LYS A 209 13.74 -0.06 8.74
N ALA A 210 13.33 0.57 7.63
CA ALA A 210 14.03 0.38 6.36
C ALA A 210 15.50 0.78 6.52
N PRO A 211 16.46 -0.09 6.17
CA PRO A 211 17.88 0.29 6.19
C PRO A 211 18.15 1.53 5.31
N ALA A 212 19.21 2.28 5.63
CA ALA A 212 19.60 3.43 4.83
C ALA A 212 19.83 3.07 3.36
N GLY A 213 19.41 3.93 2.43
CA GLY A 213 19.52 3.69 0.99
C GLY A 213 18.57 2.64 0.40
N THR A 214 17.66 2.07 1.20
CA THR A 214 16.63 1.15 0.71
C THR A 214 15.69 1.85 -0.27
N LEU A 215 15.49 1.25 -1.44
CA LEU A 215 14.43 1.61 -2.36
C LEU A 215 13.11 1.03 -1.83
N ILE A 216 12.04 1.82 -1.89
CA ILE A 216 10.72 1.41 -1.46
C ILE A 216 9.87 1.23 -2.71
N LEU A 217 9.39 0.00 -2.91
CA LEU A 217 8.41 -0.30 -3.94
C LEU A 217 7.04 -0.40 -3.29
N ARG A 218 6.04 0.27 -3.85
CA ARG A 218 4.64 0.01 -3.50
C ARG A 218 4.19 -1.24 -4.24
N VAL A 219 3.49 -2.12 -3.53
CA VAL A 219 2.98 -3.38 -4.06
C VAL A 219 1.46 -3.28 -4.12
N TYR A 220 0.89 -3.69 -5.24
CA TYR A 220 -0.55 -3.79 -5.45
C TYR A 220 -0.90 -5.21 -5.83
N LEU A 221 -1.76 -5.86 -5.05
CA LEU A 221 -2.27 -7.19 -5.34
C LEU A 221 -3.73 -7.10 -5.75
N ARG A 222 -4.09 -7.67 -6.90
CA ARG A 222 -5.47 -7.71 -7.37
C ARG A 222 -5.88 -9.11 -7.78
N GLN A 223 -7.03 -9.53 -7.27
CA GLN A 223 -7.78 -10.67 -7.77
C GLN A 223 -8.46 -10.31 -9.09
N LEU A 224 -8.24 -11.11 -10.13
CA LEU A 224 -8.76 -10.85 -11.48
C LEU A 224 -9.74 -11.94 -11.88
N GLY A 225 -10.72 -11.64 -12.74
CA GLY A 225 -11.63 -12.61 -13.34
C GLY A 225 -11.24 -12.94 -14.78
N ARG A 226 -11.90 -13.94 -15.37
CA ARG A 226 -11.76 -14.28 -16.79
C ARG A 226 -13.13 -14.29 -17.46
N ASN A 227 -13.21 -13.73 -18.65
CA ASN A 227 -14.37 -13.82 -19.53
C ASN A 227 -14.39 -15.18 -20.25
N SER A 228 -15.52 -15.51 -20.88
CA SER A 228 -15.67 -16.75 -21.67
C SER A 228 -14.72 -16.83 -22.86
N ASP A 229 -14.31 -15.68 -23.42
CA ASP A 229 -13.36 -15.57 -24.53
C ASP A 229 -11.88 -15.62 -24.08
N GLY A 230 -11.63 -15.88 -22.81
CA GLY A 230 -10.30 -15.97 -22.22
C GLY A 230 -9.68 -14.62 -21.82
N THR A 231 -10.32 -13.49 -22.11
CA THR A 231 -9.84 -12.16 -21.71
C THR A 231 -9.96 -11.95 -20.21
N ILE A 232 -9.07 -11.16 -19.65
CA ILE A 232 -9.01 -10.87 -18.22
C ILE A 232 -9.84 -9.62 -17.94
N ARG A 233 -10.55 -9.67 -16.81
CA ARG A 233 -11.40 -8.59 -16.31
C ARG A 233 -11.22 -8.42 -14.81
N TYR A 234 -11.81 -7.36 -14.25
CA TYR A 234 -12.00 -7.27 -12.81
C TYR A 234 -12.95 -8.36 -12.32
N THR A 235 -12.77 -8.76 -11.06
CA THR A 235 -13.71 -9.67 -10.42
C THR A 235 -15.08 -9.03 -10.25
N GLN A 236 -16.10 -9.88 -10.27
CA GLN A 236 -17.52 -9.58 -10.05
C GLN A 236 -18.00 -10.37 -8.82
N PRO A 237 -19.11 -9.96 -8.17
CA PRO A 237 -19.64 -10.69 -7.01
C PRO A 237 -19.88 -12.17 -7.28
N SER A 238 -20.28 -12.54 -8.52
CA SER A 238 -20.50 -13.91 -8.95
C SER A 238 -19.23 -14.77 -9.07
N ASP A 239 -18.03 -14.18 -9.05
CA ASP A 239 -16.78 -14.95 -9.05
C ASP A 239 -16.46 -15.57 -7.68
N TYR A 240 -17.18 -15.15 -6.63
CA TYR A 240 -16.96 -15.60 -5.25
C TYR A 240 -18.07 -16.54 -4.81
N THR A 241 -17.71 -17.54 -3.99
CA THR A 241 -18.69 -18.49 -3.45
C THR A 241 -19.53 -17.88 -2.30
N GLU A 242 -20.54 -18.60 -1.82
CA GLU A 242 -21.28 -18.23 -0.61
C GLU A 242 -20.40 -18.14 0.66
N LYS A 243 -19.23 -18.78 0.67
CA LYS A 243 -18.25 -18.68 1.76
C LYS A 243 -17.63 -17.30 1.87
N THR A 244 -17.72 -16.47 0.83
CA THR A 244 -17.34 -15.05 0.87
C THR A 244 -18.59 -14.21 1.11
N PRO A 245 -18.79 -13.66 2.33
CA PRO A 245 -19.91 -12.79 2.62
C PRO A 245 -20.01 -11.64 1.63
N GLU A 246 -21.24 -11.27 1.24
CA GLU A 246 -21.50 -10.26 0.20
C GLU A 246 -20.73 -8.95 0.44
N ARG A 247 -20.71 -8.47 1.69
CA ARG A 247 -19.96 -7.26 2.07
C ARG A 247 -18.46 -7.35 1.71
N ASN A 248 -17.88 -8.53 1.87
CA ASN A 248 -16.45 -8.75 1.61
C ASN A 248 -16.16 -8.92 0.13
N ARG A 249 -17.15 -9.29 -0.70
CA ARG A 249 -16.95 -9.39 -2.15
C ARG A 249 -16.56 -8.05 -2.75
N LYS A 250 -17.11 -6.93 -2.26
CA LYS A 250 -16.71 -5.58 -2.69
C LYS A 250 -15.26 -5.29 -2.38
N LEU A 251 -14.84 -5.53 -1.14
CA LEU A 251 -13.46 -5.39 -0.70
C LEU A 251 -12.49 -6.26 -1.52
N CYS A 252 -12.85 -7.52 -1.79
CA CYS A 252 -12.00 -8.45 -2.54
C CYS A 252 -11.79 -8.06 -4.02
N ARG A 253 -12.59 -7.13 -4.56
CA ARG A 253 -12.50 -6.66 -5.96
C ARG A 253 -11.52 -5.51 -6.13
N GLU A 254 -11.29 -4.76 -5.05
CA GLU A 254 -10.28 -3.71 -5.01
C GLU A 254 -8.89 -4.32 -4.80
N PRO A 255 -7.82 -3.63 -5.22
CA PRO A 255 -6.48 -4.09 -4.97
C PRO A 255 -6.11 -3.89 -3.49
N PHE A 256 -5.32 -4.82 -2.96
CA PHE A 256 -4.66 -4.67 -1.67
C PHE A 256 -3.28 -4.06 -1.87
N ASP A 257 -2.75 -3.39 -0.84
CA ASP A 257 -1.39 -2.84 -0.87
C ASP A 257 -0.46 -3.44 0.19
N ASP A 258 0.81 -3.46 -0.18
CA ASP A 258 1.95 -3.65 0.72
C ASP A 258 3.09 -2.73 0.25
N THR A 259 4.22 -2.80 0.92
CA THR A 259 5.48 -2.23 0.44
C THR A 259 6.55 -3.31 0.39
N MET A 260 7.47 -3.19 -0.55
CA MET A 260 8.66 -4.01 -0.62
C MET A 260 9.89 -3.14 -0.44
N TRP A 261 10.86 -3.65 0.31
CA TRP A 261 12.16 -3.02 0.48
C TRP A 261 13.16 -3.72 -0.43
N VAL A 262 13.79 -2.95 -1.32
CA VAL A 262 14.97 -3.36 -2.09
C VAL A 262 16.17 -2.69 -1.44
N LEU A 263 17.08 -3.50 -0.89
CA LEU A 263 18.19 -2.97 -0.13
C LEU A 263 19.19 -2.25 -1.04
N ALA A 264 19.92 -1.28 -0.48
CA ALA A 264 20.87 -0.48 -1.24
C ALA A 264 21.87 -1.33 -2.04
N GLU A 265 22.43 -2.37 -1.42
CA GLU A 265 23.39 -3.27 -2.06
C GLU A 265 22.76 -4.13 -3.16
N GLU A 266 21.49 -4.50 -3.03
CA GLU A 266 20.78 -5.23 -4.09
C GLU A 266 20.52 -4.32 -5.28
N GLY A 267 20.08 -3.07 -5.04
CA GLY A 267 19.90 -2.07 -6.08
C GLY A 267 21.20 -1.77 -6.83
N LYS A 268 22.33 -1.63 -6.11
CA LYS A 268 23.65 -1.45 -6.72
C LYS A 268 24.08 -2.68 -7.53
N ALA A 269 23.86 -3.89 -7.02
CA ALA A 269 24.24 -5.11 -7.72
C ALA A 269 23.53 -5.26 -9.08
N LEU A 270 22.29 -4.77 -9.21
CA LEU A 270 21.55 -4.77 -10.47
C LEU A 270 22.17 -3.87 -11.55
N ILE A 271 23.03 -2.91 -11.21
CA ILE A 271 23.62 -1.96 -12.16
C ILE A 271 25.14 -2.02 -12.25
N ALA A 272 25.82 -2.63 -11.27
CA ALA A 272 27.28 -2.54 -11.11
C ALA A 272 28.07 -2.95 -12.36
N ASN A 273 27.53 -3.86 -13.16
CA ASN A 273 28.18 -4.41 -14.35
C ASN A 273 27.38 -4.20 -15.63
N ALA A 274 26.43 -3.27 -15.68
CA ALA A 274 25.58 -3.04 -16.85
C ALA A 274 26.31 -2.24 -17.96
N THR A 275 27.29 -2.88 -18.61
CA THR A 275 28.24 -2.22 -19.53
C THR A 275 27.86 -2.33 -21.00
N ALA A 276 27.06 -3.34 -21.39
CA ALA A 276 26.67 -3.54 -22.78
C ALA A 276 25.19 -3.94 -22.92
N GLN A 277 24.54 -3.45 -23.96
CA GLN A 277 23.19 -3.89 -24.34
C GLN A 277 23.17 -5.41 -24.62
N GLY A 278 22.11 -6.08 -24.18
CA GLY A 278 21.93 -7.53 -24.26
C GLY A 278 22.62 -8.33 -23.15
N GLN A 279 23.48 -7.69 -22.33
CA GLN A 279 24.16 -8.35 -21.23
C GLN A 279 23.17 -8.85 -20.18
N GLN A 280 23.33 -10.10 -19.75
CA GLN A 280 22.62 -10.68 -18.62
C GLN A 280 23.36 -10.35 -17.32
N LEU A 281 22.62 -9.92 -16.30
CA LEU A 281 23.13 -9.56 -14.99
C LEU A 281 22.60 -10.54 -13.93
N PRO A 282 23.43 -10.91 -12.94
CA PRO A 282 22.97 -11.73 -11.84
C PRO A 282 21.93 -10.95 -11.01
N VAL A 283 20.85 -11.63 -10.63
CA VAL A 283 19.89 -11.09 -9.66
C VAL A 283 20.35 -11.50 -8.27
N PRO A 284 20.47 -10.56 -7.31
CA PRO A 284 20.80 -10.92 -5.93
C PRO A 284 19.82 -11.96 -5.38
N GLU A 285 20.34 -13.08 -4.86
CA GLU A 285 19.52 -14.17 -4.31
C GLU A 285 18.60 -13.65 -3.19
N SER A 286 19.08 -12.75 -2.34
CA SER A 286 18.29 -12.15 -1.27
C SER A 286 17.10 -11.34 -1.80
N LEU A 287 17.24 -10.66 -2.94
CA LEU A 287 16.16 -9.91 -3.57
C LEU A 287 15.10 -10.87 -4.13
N GLN A 288 15.54 -11.92 -4.82
CA GLN A 288 14.68 -12.93 -5.40
C GLN A 288 13.89 -13.68 -4.32
N LEU A 289 14.57 -14.17 -3.28
CA LEU A 289 13.91 -14.85 -2.17
C LEU A 289 12.96 -13.91 -1.42
N ARG A 290 13.30 -12.62 -1.26
CA ARG A 290 12.38 -11.67 -0.64
C ARG A 290 11.12 -11.47 -1.46
N LEU A 291 11.25 -11.35 -2.78
CA LEU A 291 10.11 -11.28 -3.70
C LEU A 291 9.22 -12.52 -3.54
N PHE A 292 9.80 -13.72 -3.59
CA PHE A 292 9.05 -14.98 -3.58
C PHE A 292 8.40 -15.27 -2.23
N ARG A 293 9.14 -15.10 -1.12
CA ARG A 293 8.65 -15.46 0.22
C ARG A 293 7.59 -14.51 0.74
N TYR A 294 7.72 -13.21 0.45
CA TYR A 294 6.93 -12.18 1.13
C TYR A 294 5.99 -11.39 0.21
N HIS A 295 6.37 -11.17 -1.05
CA HIS A 295 5.69 -10.18 -1.92
C HIS A 295 4.88 -10.77 -3.07
N LEU A 296 5.21 -11.98 -3.52
CA LEU A 296 4.35 -12.78 -4.39
C LEU A 296 3.33 -13.56 -3.56
N ASN A 297 2.59 -12.86 -2.70
CA ASN A 297 1.77 -13.44 -1.65
C ASN A 297 0.27 -13.23 -1.95
N PRO A 298 -0.47 -14.26 -2.42
CA PRO A 298 -1.90 -14.16 -2.70
C PRO A 298 -2.78 -13.75 -1.52
N ARG A 299 -2.25 -13.80 -0.29
CA ARG A 299 -2.98 -13.49 0.95
C ARG A 299 -2.71 -12.10 1.50
N VAL A 300 -2.01 -11.22 0.78
CA VAL A 300 -1.87 -9.81 1.19
C VAL A 300 -3.27 -9.22 1.40
N GLY A 301 -3.51 -8.68 2.60
CA GLY A 301 -4.82 -8.16 3.01
C GLY A 301 -5.85 -9.21 3.43
N PHE A 302 -5.49 -10.49 3.53
CA PHE A 302 -6.38 -11.55 4.01
C PHE A 302 -5.85 -12.24 5.26
N THR A 303 -4.55 -12.53 5.33
CA THR A 303 -3.94 -13.25 6.46
C THR A 303 -2.64 -12.62 6.91
N GLU A 304 -2.17 -13.00 8.11
CA GLU A 304 -0.88 -12.58 8.62
C GLU A 304 0.26 -13.41 8.04
N GLY A 305 1.39 -12.74 7.80
CA GLY A 305 2.67 -13.37 7.49
C GLY A 305 2.88 -13.83 6.04
N PRO A 306 4.11 -14.26 5.73
CA PRO A 306 4.46 -14.81 4.43
C PRO A 306 3.78 -16.17 4.18
N CYS A 307 3.07 -16.30 3.06
CA CYS A 307 2.54 -17.60 2.63
C CYS A 307 3.63 -18.56 2.21
N PHE A 308 4.66 -18.04 1.56
CA PHE A 308 5.69 -18.86 0.93
C PHE A 308 7.02 -18.69 1.67
N ALA A 309 6.99 -18.60 3.01
CA ALA A 309 8.17 -18.39 3.85
C ALA A 309 9.31 -19.39 3.59
N LYS A 310 8.96 -20.59 3.10
CA LYS A 310 9.88 -21.69 2.79
C LYS A 310 10.36 -21.72 1.33
N ALA A 311 9.92 -20.79 0.48
CA ALA A 311 10.33 -20.75 -0.91
C ALA A 311 11.85 -20.58 -1.03
N THR A 312 12.43 -21.17 -2.06
CA THR A 312 13.86 -21.20 -2.36
C THR A 312 14.10 -20.73 -3.79
N THR A 313 15.35 -20.61 -4.21
CA THR A 313 15.71 -20.30 -5.60
C THR A 313 15.39 -21.42 -6.58
N LYS A 314 14.96 -22.61 -6.11
CA LYS A 314 14.45 -23.68 -6.97
C LYS A 314 12.99 -23.48 -7.36
N ASP A 315 12.25 -22.70 -6.57
CA ASP A 315 10.82 -22.45 -6.77
C ASP A 315 10.56 -21.33 -7.80
N GLY A 316 11.60 -20.71 -8.35
CA GLY A 316 11.47 -19.72 -9.41
C GLY A 316 12.80 -19.14 -9.82
N ARG A 317 12.81 -18.36 -10.90
CA ARG A 317 14.01 -17.64 -11.36
C ARG A 317 13.66 -16.22 -11.77
N LEU A 318 14.61 -15.31 -11.55
CA LEU A 318 14.63 -13.99 -12.16
C LEU A 318 15.91 -13.85 -12.99
N THR A 319 15.79 -13.22 -14.14
CA THR A 319 16.90 -12.82 -15.01
C THR A 319 16.76 -11.33 -15.29
N VAL A 320 17.89 -10.62 -15.23
CA VAL A 320 17.96 -9.19 -15.57
C VAL A 320 18.83 -9.05 -16.79
N SER A 321 18.36 -8.29 -17.78
CA SER A 321 19.12 -7.97 -18.98
C SER A 321 19.22 -6.45 -19.19
N VAL A 322 20.35 -6.00 -19.72
CA VAL A 322 20.55 -4.61 -20.12
C VAL A 322 19.84 -4.39 -21.45
N GLU A 323 18.76 -3.61 -21.43
CA GLU A 323 18.06 -3.22 -22.66
C GLU A 323 18.76 -2.05 -23.35
N TYR A 324 19.31 -1.13 -22.55
CA TYR A 324 20.00 0.07 -23.01
C TYR A 324 20.97 0.56 -21.94
N THR A 325 22.11 1.11 -22.34
CA THR A 325 23.06 1.74 -21.42
C THR A 325 23.88 2.78 -22.18
N ASP A 326 24.01 3.97 -21.60
CA ASP A 326 24.87 5.05 -22.09
C ASP A 326 25.47 5.85 -20.92
N SER A 327 25.97 7.06 -21.19
CA SER A 327 26.52 7.96 -20.16
C SER A 327 25.47 8.59 -19.24
N GLU A 328 24.19 8.58 -19.60
CA GLU A 328 23.12 9.24 -18.85
C GLU A 328 22.29 8.25 -18.03
N GLU A 329 21.99 7.07 -18.60
CA GLU A 329 21.08 6.11 -18.00
C GLU A 329 21.39 4.64 -18.34
N ILE A 330 20.79 3.76 -17.54
CA ILE A 330 20.77 2.31 -17.75
C ILE A 330 19.30 1.87 -17.73
N ARG A 331 18.84 1.19 -18.77
CA ARG A 331 17.52 0.54 -18.81
C ARG A 331 17.69 -0.96 -18.71
N LEU A 332 16.98 -1.58 -17.78
CA LEU A 332 17.03 -3.01 -17.54
C LEU A 332 15.65 -3.64 -17.71
N ARG A 333 15.64 -4.87 -18.22
CA ARG A 333 14.47 -5.74 -18.26
C ARG A 333 14.62 -6.88 -17.26
N VAL A 334 13.60 -7.08 -16.44
CA VAL A 334 13.46 -8.28 -15.61
C VAL A 334 12.52 -9.25 -16.30
N GLU A 335 12.93 -10.51 -16.37
CA GLU A 335 12.07 -11.63 -16.76
C GLU A 335 12.16 -12.71 -15.70
N GLY A 336 11.07 -13.41 -15.45
CA GLY A 336 11.08 -14.48 -14.49
C GLY A 336 9.77 -15.24 -14.41
N GLN A 337 9.82 -16.28 -13.59
CA GLN A 337 8.67 -17.08 -13.26
C GLN A 337 8.88 -17.72 -11.90
N ALA A 338 7.78 -18.09 -11.25
CA ALA A 338 7.82 -18.87 -10.02
C ALA A 338 6.71 -19.92 -10.00
N LYS A 339 6.92 -20.96 -9.19
CA LYS A 339 5.92 -21.96 -8.79
C LYS A 339 5.97 -22.05 -7.28
N LEU A 340 5.10 -21.28 -6.64
CA LEU A 340 5.07 -21.13 -5.19
C LEU A 340 3.96 -22.00 -4.60
N GLN A 341 4.24 -22.66 -3.48
CA GLN A 341 3.32 -23.58 -2.83
C GLN A 341 3.38 -23.46 -1.30
N LEU A 342 2.21 -23.48 -0.65
CA LEU A 342 2.05 -23.60 0.79
C LEU A 342 1.25 -24.87 1.09
N GLY A 343 1.99 -25.97 1.31
CA GLY A 343 1.38 -27.30 1.47
C GLY A 343 0.41 -27.61 0.33
N ASP A 344 -0.72 -28.25 0.66
CA ASP A 344 -1.78 -28.53 -0.32
C ASP A 344 -2.85 -27.42 -0.39
N ASP A 345 -2.66 -26.32 0.36
CA ASP A 345 -3.70 -25.32 0.59
C ASP A 345 -3.67 -24.16 -0.41
N LEU A 346 -2.49 -23.79 -0.91
CA LEU A 346 -2.34 -22.63 -1.80
C LEU A 346 -1.16 -22.81 -2.78
N THR A 347 -1.41 -22.55 -4.05
CA THR A 347 -0.37 -22.41 -5.08
C THR A 347 -0.47 -21.08 -5.81
N TYR A 348 0.67 -20.55 -6.26
CA TYR A 348 0.73 -19.40 -7.17
C TYR A 348 1.84 -19.57 -8.19
N GLU A 349 1.48 -19.51 -9.48
CA GLU A 349 2.40 -19.71 -10.61
C GLU A 349 2.43 -18.47 -11.52
N PRO A 350 3.20 -17.42 -11.17
CA PRO A 350 3.29 -16.20 -11.98
C PRO A 350 4.40 -16.25 -13.03
N VAL A 351 4.12 -15.59 -14.16
CA VAL A 351 5.12 -14.95 -15.02
C VAL A 351 5.40 -13.56 -14.47
N ILE A 352 6.66 -13.15 -14.48
CA ILE A 352 7.14 -11.88 -13.92
C ILE A 352 7.88 -11.12 -15.01
N LEU A 353 7.43 -9.91 -15.32
CA LEU A 353 8.15 -8.95 -16.17
C LEU A 353 8.47 -7.70 -15.36
N GLY A 354 9.49 -6.94 -15.77
CA GLY A 354 9.82 -5.68 -15.12
C GLY A 354 10.64 -4.72 -15.96
N LYS A 355 10.42 -3.42 -15.74
CA LYS A 355 11.13 -2.30 -16.39
C LYS A 355 11.81 -1.47 -15.31
N LEU A 356 13.13 -1.32 -15.41
CA LEU A 356 13.94 -0.54 -14.48
C LEU A 356 14.72 0.51 -15.24
N VAL A 357 14.82 1.71 -14.68
CA VAL A 357 15.62 2.79 -15.22
C VAL A 357 16.46 3.38 -14.10
N TYR A 358 17.77 3.41 -14.31
CA TYR A 358 18.74 4.03 -13.42
C TYR A 358 19.32 5.26 -14.08
N SER A 359 19.20 6.41 -13.43
CA SER A 359 19.82 7.66 -13.85
C SER A 359 21.21 7.78 -13.22
N ARG A 360 22.24 7.91 -14.06
CA ARG A 360 23.62 8.09 -13.59
C ARG A 360 23.83 9.46 -12.97
N SER A 361 23.20 10.50 -13.54
CA SER A 361 23.30 11.87 -13.01
C SER A 361 22.63 12.03 -11.64
N GLN A 362 21.54 11.31 -11.38
CA GLN A 362 20.88 11.28 -10.06
C GLN A 362 21.46 10.22 -9.12
N ALA A 363 22.34 9.35 -9.64
CA ALA A 363 22.82 8.15 -8.98
C ALA A 363 21.70 7.30 -8.35
N ALA A 364 20.52 7.24 -9.00
CA ALA A 364 19.30 6.66 -8.44
C ALA A 364 18.44 5.98 -9.50
N PHE A 365 17.66 4.97 -9.07
CA PHE A 365 16.58 4.45 -9.90
C PHE A 365 15.49 5.52 -10.03
N THR A 366 15.07 5.79 -11.27
CA THR A 366 13.93 6.67 -11.60
C THR A 366 12.69 5.85 -11.96
N ARG A 367 12.86 4.56 -12.26
CA ARG A 367 11.79 3.58 -12.46
C ARG A 367 12.20 2.22 -11.90
N PHE A 368 11.29 1.56 -11.22
CA PHE A 368 11.45 0.18 -10.77
C PHE A 368 10.07 -0.46 -10.72
N ASP A 369 9.58 -0.89 -11.88
CA ASP A 369 8.24 -1.48 -12.02
C ASP A 369 8.35 -2.96 -12.32
N LEU A 370 7.54 -3.76 -11.63
CA LEU A 370 7.36 -5.19 -11.93
C LEU A 370 5.88 -5.49 -12.08
N VAL A 371 5.56 -6.49 -12.89
CA VAL A 371 4.24 -7.12 -12.95
C VAL A 371 4.43 -8.62 -12.82
N ALA A 372 3.74 -9.23 -11.87
CA ALA A 372 3.58 -10.67 -11.76
C ALA A 372 2.13 -11.03 -12.09
N LEU A 373 1.91 -11.87 -13.10
CA LEU A 373 0.59 -12.35 -13.49
C LEU A 373 0.62 -13.87 -13.52
N GLY A 374 -0.28 -14.50 -12.76
CA GLY A 374 -0.27 -15.95 -12.60
C GLY A 374 -1.61 -16.53 -12.22
N LYS A 375 -1.62 -17.86 -12.11
CA LYS A 375 -2.76 -18.61 -11.60
C LYS A 375 -2.56 -18.87 -10.11
N VAL A 376 -3.56 -18.53 -9.30
CA VAL A 376 -3.67 -18.93 -7.89
C VAL A 376 -4.69 -20.06 -7.77
N THR A 377 -4.39 -21.07 -6.97
CA THR A 377 -5.35 -22.13 -6.60
C THR A 377 -5.34 -22.30 -5.09
N GLY A 378 -6.51 -22.51 -4.49
CA GLY A 378 -6.63 -22.80 -3.05
C GLY A 378 -7.15 -21.63 -2.22
N HIS A 379 -6.94 -21.67 -0.89
CA HIS A 379 -7.52 -20.68 0.02
C HIS A 379 -6.60 -19.48 0.25
N ILE A 380 -7.08 -18.30 -0.15
CA ILE A 380 -6.38 -17.05 0.14
C ILE A 380 -6.67 -16.50 1.55
N GLN A 381 -7.65 -17.06 2.26
CA GLN A 381 -7.96 -16.70 3.64
C GLN A 381 -8.38 -17.93 4.45
N HIS A 382 -7.89 -18.02 5.68
CA HIS A 382 -8.45 -18.93 6.68
C HIS A 382 -9.93 -18.60 6.93
N GLY A 383 -10.82 -19.58 6.74
CA GLY A 383 -12.27 -19.39 6.85
C GLY A 383 -13.00 -19.11 5.53
N GLY A 384 -12.28 -19.06 4.40
CA GLY A 384 -12.89 -19.07 3.06
C GLY A 384 -13.33 -17.72 2.49
N GLY A 385 -13.05 -16.60 3.16
CA GLY A 385 -13.28 -15.28 2.59
C GLY A 385 -12.37 -15.02 1.38
N GLY A 386 -12.95 -14.47 0.32
CA GLY A 386 -12.26 -14.26 -0.95
C GLY A 386 -11.99 -15.56 -1.73
N TYR A 387 -12.49 -16.72 -1.28
CA TYR A 387 -12.29 -17.98 -1.98
C TYR A 387 -13.02 -18.00 -3.33
N ARG A 388 -12.31 -18.50 -4.34
CA ARG A 388 -12.81 -18.69 -5.70
C ARG A 388 -12.39 -20.08 -6.20
N PRO A 389 -13.30 -20.93 -6.69
CA PRO A 389 -12.96 -22.30 -7.06
C PRO A 389 -11.99 -22.38 -8.26
N GLY A 390 -11.10 -23.36 -8.26
CA GLY A 390 -10.20 -23.64 -9.39
C GLY A 390 -9.01 -22.68 -9.51
N ALA A 391 -8.36 -22.72 -10.68
CA ALA A 391 -7.19 -21.90 -11.00
C ALA A 391 -7.60 -20.52 -11.51
N GLN A 392 -7.26 -19.49 -10.77
CA GLN A 392 -7.84 -18.16 -10.89
C GLN A 392 -6.75 -17.12 -11.17
N PRO A 393 -6.96 -16.12 -12.05
CA PRO A 393 -5.92 -15.15 -12.34
C PRO A 393 -5.72 -14.17 -11.17
N LEU A 394 -4.46 -13.92 -10.83
CA LEU A 394 -4.01 -12.97 -9.82
C LEU A 394 -2.86 -12.14 -10.40
N GLY A 395 -3.02 -10.81 -10.31
CA GLY A 395 -2.00 -9.85 -10.71
C GLY A 395 -1.38 -9.17 -9.48
N ILE A 396 -0.06 -8.99 -9.50
CA ILE A 396 0.68 -8.19 -8.51
C ILE A 396 1.56 -7.18 -9.26
N ALA A 397 1.38 -5.89 -9.01
CA ALA A 397 2.16 -4.82 -9.60
C ALA A 397 3.05 -4.15 -8.54
N PHE A 398 4.25 -3.75 -8.94
CA PHE A 398 5.23 -3.08 -8.11
C PHE A 398 5.59 -1.74 -8.74
N GLU A 399 5.74 -0.69 -7.94
CA GLU A 399 6.08 0.66 -8.40
C GLU A 399 7.08 1.32 -7.47
N LEU A 400 8.10 1.96 -8.03
CA LEU A 400 9.04 2.76 -7.25
C LEU A 400 8.36 3.97 -6.59
N VAL A 401 8.48 4.08 -5.27
CA VAL A 401 8.09 5.29 -4.54
C VAL A 401 9.23 6.31 -4.61
N ALA A 402 9.20 7.18 -5.62
CA ALA A 402 10.27 8.16 -5.87
C ALA A 402 10.51 9.14 -4.70
N LYS A 403 9.44 9.48 -3.95
CA LYS A 403 9.50 10.37 -2.78
C LYS A 403 8.75 9.75 -1.60
N PRO A 404 9.36 8.80 -0.87
CA PRO A 404 8.68 8.08 0.19
C PRO A 404 8.25 9.01 1.33
N ARG A 405 6.96 8.97 1.65
CA ARG A 405 6.39 9.61 2.84
C ARG A 405 6.63 8.71 4.06
N PRO A 406 6.44 9.22 5.29
CA PRO A 406 6.53 8.39 6.50
C PRO A 406 5.68 7.12 6.46
N THR A 407 4.51 7.15 5.82
CA THR A 407 3.64 5.98 5.65
C THR A 407 4.22 4.93 4.72
N ASP A 408 4.97 5.34 3.70
CA ASP A 408 5.56 4.42 2.73
C ASP A 408 6.78 3.69 3.34
N ARG A 409 7.29 4.17 4.48
CA ARG A 409 8.38 3.57 5.26
C ARG A 409 7.91 2.60 6.34
N LEU A 410 6.60 2.37 6.44
CA LEU A 410 6.07 1.37 7.36
C LEU A 410 6.64 -0.01 7.00
N PRO A 411 6.84 -0.90 8.00
CA PRO A 411 7.35 -2.23 7.74
C PRO A 411 6.44 -2.99 6.76
N PRO A 412 7.00 -3.60 5.72
CA PRO A 412 6.35 -4.61 4.88
C PRO A 412 5.72 -5.72 5.71
N GLY A 413 4.72 -6.42 5.17
CA GLY A 413 4.10 -7.56 5.85
C GLY A 413 5.07 -8.67 6.29
N GLY A 414 6.19 -8.81 5.57
CA GLY A 414 7.26 -9.75 5.91
C GLY A 414 8.27 -9.26 6.94
N ALA A 415 8.36 -7.96 7.22
CA ALA A 415 9.50 -7.38 7.94
C ALA A 415 9.60 -7.74 9.43
N GLY A 416 8.53 -8.31 10.00
CA GLY A 416 8.57 -8.90 11.35
C GLY A 416 9.33 -10.23 11.42
N ASP A 417 9.56 -10.88 10.27
CA ASP A 417 10.41 -12.05 10.16
C ASP A 417 11.89 -11.63 10.14
N ALA A 418 12.70 -12.18 11.05
CA ALA A 418 14.13 -11.90 11.12
C ALA A 418 14.86 -12.23 9.81
N ALA A 419 14.33 -13.15 9.00
CA ALA A 419 14.89 -13.50 7.70
C ALA A 419 14.57 -12.48 6.59
N TYR A 420 13.63 -11.54 6.76
CA TYR A 420 13.17 -10.66 5.69
C TYR A 420 14.28 -9.82 5.03
N LEU A 421 15.20 -9.29 5.84
CA LEU A 421 16.31 -8.47 5.35
C LEU A 421 17.42 -9.31 4.71
N LYS A 422 17.57 -10.57 5.13
CA LYS A 422 18.63 -11.47 4.67
C LYS A 422 18.08 -12.88 4.47
N PRO A 423 17.13 -13.08 3.54
CA PRO A 423 16.61 -14.42 3.28
C PRO A 423 17.73 -15.24 2.66
N LYS A 424 17.90 -16.45 3.19
CA LYS A 424 18.86 -17.46 2.73
C LYS A 424 18.14 -18.70 2.27
#